data_AF-A0A2T2RLL5-F1
#
_entry.id   AF-A0A2T2RLL5-F1
#
_cell.length_a   1.000
_cell.length_b   1.000
_cell.length_c   1.000
_cell.angle_alpha   90.00
_cell.angle_beta   90.00
_cell.angle_gamma   90.00
#
_symmetry.space_group_name_H-M   'P 1'
#
loop_
_entity.id
_entity.type
_entity.pdbx_description
1 polymer ?
#
loop_
_entity_poly.entity_id
_entity_poly.type
_entity_poly.pdbx_seq_one_letter_code
_entity_poly.pdbx_strand_id
1 'polypeptide(L)'
;MYSRPYGDESYKLGSALQQVSQPGDLVVTMASELGDPNAIYYSQRRGWVFPPASNDIDWSHLPENDSESIRMFESLRLKGADWLGIANEQKKDFRSEHPNLAEHIQRTCQFHSRSKDYYICRILTPEEVKKRSK
;
A
#
# COMPACT_ATOMS: atom_id res chain seq x y z
N MET A 1 29.58 -5.45 0.49
CA MET A 1 28.49 -4.82 -0.30
C MET A 1 27.39 -5.85 -0.40
N TYR A 2 26.38 -5.81 0.48
CA TYR A 2 25.32 -6.82 0.50
C TYR A 2 24.27 -6.44 -0.55
N SER A 3 24.27 -7.15 -1.68
CA SER A 3 23.13 -7.14 -2.60
C SER A 3 21.98 -7.84 -1.90
N ARG A 4 21.03 -7.07 -1.38
CA ARG A 4 19.73 -7.63 -1.03
C ARG A 4 19.06 -8.00 -2.35
N PRO A 5 18.61 -9.25 -2.56
CA PRO A 5 17.86 -9.57 -3.75
C PRO A 5 16.57 -8.74 -3.72
N TYR A 6 16.42 -7.85 -4.70
CA TYR A 6 15.34 -6.88 -4.86
C TYR A 6 13.91 -7.50 -4.79
N GLY A 7 13.77 -8.83 -4.84
CA GLY A 7 12.48 -9.54 -4.73
C GLY A 7 12.11 -10.08 -3.33
N ASP A 8 13.00 -10.04 -2.34
CA ASP A 8 12.76 -10.69 -1.05
C ASP A 8 11.70 -9.96 -0.20
N GLU A 9 11.70 -8.62 -0.21
CA GLU A 9 10.70 -7.83 0.53
C GLU A 9 9.30 -7.94 -0.12
N SER A 10 9.19 -7.86 -1.45
CA SER A 10 7.92 -8.05 -2.17
C SER A 10 7.32 -9.45 -1.93
N TYR A 11 8.15 -10.49 -1.95
CA TYR A 11 7.72 -11.86 -1.64
C TYR A 11 7.20 -11.99 -0.20
N LYS A 12 7.94 -11.45 0.77
CA LYS A 12 7.54 -11.48 2.19
C LYS A 12 6.29 -10.67 2.44
N LEU A 13 6.16 -9.50 1.84
CA LEU A 13 4.96 -8.67 1.92
C LEU A 13 3.75 -9.41 1.36
N GLY A 14 3.88 -10.00 0.16
CA GLY A 14 2.81 -10.78 -0.45
C GLY A 14 2.40 -11.98 0.40
N SER A 15 3.37 -12.76 0.88
CA SER A 15 3.12 -13.90 1.78
C SER A 15 2.42 -13.47 3.08
N ALA A 16 2.82 -12.33 3.66
CA ALA A 16 2.17 -11.80 4.85
C ALA A 16 0.74 -11.31 4.55
N LEU A 17 0.50 -10.66 3.41
CA LEU A 17 -0.84 -10.29 2.96
C LEU A 17 -1.74 -11.53 2.77
N GLN A 18 -1.21 -12.61 2.20
CA GLN A 18 -1.94 -13.87 2.05
C GLN A 18 -2.43 -14.42 3.39
N GLN A 19 -1.60 -14.34 4.44
CA GLN A 19 -1.91 -14.86 5.77
C GLN A 19 -2.98 -14.05 6.51
N VAL A 20 -3.05 -12.73 6.28
CA VAL A 20 -3.96 -11.85 7.03
C VAL A 20 -5.28 -11.56 6.30
N SER A 21 -5.31 -11.73 4.98
CA SER A 21 -6.46 -11.41 4.13
C SER A 21 -7.27 -12.65 3.73
N GLN A 22 -8.55 -12.46 3.44
CA GLN A 22 -9.43 -13.50 2.90
C GLN A 22 -9.36 -13.54 1.36
N PRO A 23 -9.70 -14.67 0.70
CA PRO A 23 -9.66 -14.80 -0.76
C PRO A 23 -10.48 -13.76 -1.55
N GLY A 24 -11.48 -13.15 -0.93
CA GLY A 24 -12.29 -12.08 -1.52
C GLY A 24 -11.75 -10.66 -1.33
N ASP A 25 -10.79 -10.48 -0.43
CA ASP A 25 -10.27 -9.16 -0.06
C ASP A 25 -9.42 -8.58 -1.20
N LEU A 26 -9.50 -7.25 -1.36
CA LEU A 26 -8.70 -6.49 -2.32
C LEU A 26 -7.50 -5.82 -1.64
N VAL A 27 -6.32 -6.01 -2.22
CA VAL A 27 -5.07 -5.48 -1.67
C VAL A 27 -4.56 -4.28 -2.47
N VAL A 28 -3.88 -3.37 -1.79
CA VAL A 28 -3.10 -2.28 -2.37
C VAL A 28 -1.65 -2.44 -1.91
N THR A 29 -0.70 -2.41 -2.83
CA THR A 29 0.72 -2.67 -2.49
C THR A 29 1.64 -1.56 -2.98
N MET A 30 2.47 -1.06 -2.07
CA MET A 30 3.67 -0.31 -2.36
C MET A 30 4.85 -1.27 -2.15
N ALA A 31 5.27 -1.95 -3.22
CA ALA A 31 6.41 -2.88 -3.18
C ALA A 31 7.74 -2.11 -3.03
N SER A 32 8.86 -2.85 -2.95
CA SER A 32 10.19 -2.21 -2.85
C SER A 32 10.53 -1.37 -4.07
N GLU A 33 10.02 -1.78 -5.23
CA GLU A 33 9.97 -0.98 -6.45
C GLU A 33 8.50 -0.59 -6.68
N LEU A 34 8.22 0.71 -6.80
CA LEU A 34 6.86 1.15 -7.10
C LEU A 34 6.42 0.65 -8.47
N GLY A 35 5.16 0.25 -8.58
CA GLY A 35 4.64 -0.38 -9.78
C GLY A 35 4.93 -1.89 -9.88
N ASP A 36 5.77 -2.47 -9.02
CA ASP A 36 6.03 -3.92 -9.00
C ASP A 36 4.78 -4.72 -8.52
N PRO A 37 4.16 -5.56 -9.37
CA PRO A 37 2.99 -6.35 -9.00
C PRO A 37 3.33 -7.62 -8.18
N ASN A 38 4.62 -7.92 -7.92
CA ASN A 38 5.03 -9.17 -7.28
C ASN A 38 4.36 -9.39 -5.91
N ALA A 39 4.23 -8.34 -5.10
CA ALA A 39 3.56 -8.46 -3.79
C ALA A 39 2.09 -8.89 -3.95
N ILE A 40 1.39 -8.41 -4.97
CA ILE A 40 0.02 -8.83 -5.30
C ILE A 40 0.03 -10.28 -5.75
N TYR A 41 0.92 -10.64 -6.67
CA TYR A 41 1.07 -12.00 -7.16
C TYR A 41 1.26 -13.02 -6.01
N TYR A 42 2.23 -12.77 -5.12
CA TYR A 42 2.51 -13.66 -3.99
C TYR A 42 1.42 -13.66 -2.91
N SER A 43 0.63 -12.58 -2.81
CA SER A 43 -0.52 -12.56 -1.90
C SER A 43 -1.65 -13.50 -2.31
N GLN A 44 -1.69 -13.90 -3.59
CA GLN A 44 -2.82 -14.62 -4.19
C GLN A 44 -4.15 -13.88 -3.95
N ARG A 45 -4.09 -12.55 -4.00
CA ARG A 45 -5.25 -11.65 -3.93
C ARG A 45 -5.33 -10.81 -5.19
N ARG A 46 -6.53 -10.29 -5.44
CA ARG A 46 -6.74 -9.26 -6.44
C ARG A 46 -6.42 -7.91 -5.80
N GLY A 47 -6.01 -6.95 -6.61
CA GLY A 47 -5.59 -5.67 -6.06
C GLY A 47 -4.98 -4.73 -7.07
N TRP A 48 -4.34 -3.70 -6.54
CA TRP A 48 -3.66 -2.67 -7.30
C TRP A 48 -2.28 -2.41 -6.70
N VAL A 49 -1.31 -2.13 -7.57
CA VAL A 49 -0.09 -1.45 -7.13
C VAL A 49 -0.45 -0.01 -6.74
N PHE A 50 0.38 0.61 -5.92
CA PHE A 50 0.24 2.02 -5.59
C PHE A 50 1.56 2.75 -5.87
N PRO A 51 1.56 3.81 -6.70
CA PRO A 51 0.40 4.39 -7.38
C PRO A 51 -0.23 3.42 -8.41
N PRO A 52 -1.54 3.55 -8.69
CA PRO A 52 -2.24 2.63 -9.58
C PRO A 52 -1.78 2.78 -11.02
N ALA A 53 -1.69 1.64 -11.71
CA ALA A 53 -1.32 1.59 -13.11
C ALA A 53 -2.29 2.39 -13.99
N SER A 54 -1.78 3.39 -14.71
CA SER A 54 -2.47 4.35 -15.56
C SER A 54 -1.56 4.76 -16.74
N ASN A 55 -2.13 5.01 -17.93
CA ASN A 55 -1.37 5.44 -19.10
C ASN A 55 -0.88 6.90 -18.99
N ASP A 56 -1.48 7.69 -18.11
CA ASP A 56 -1.25 9.13 -18.02
C ASP A 56 -0.19 9.51 -16.97
N ILE A 57 0.29 8.53 -16.18
CA ILE A 57 1.17 8.75 -15.03
C ILE A 57 2.25 7.68 -15.01
N ASP A 58 3.50 8.09 -14.75
CA ASP A 58 4.57 7.14 -14.42
C ASP A 58 4.31 6.52 -13.05
N TRP A 59 3.87 5.26 -13.05
CA TRP A 59 3.53 4.53 -11.83
C TRP A 59 4.76 4.00 -11.06
N SER A 60 5.96 4.27 -11.58
CA SER A 60 7.24 3.94 -10.94
C SER A 60 7.63 4.97 -9.88
N HIS A 61 6.89 6.09 -9.81
CA HIS A 61 7.09 7.17 -8.85
C HIS A 61 5.75 7.65 -8.30
N LEU A 62 5.75 8.10 -7.05
CA LEU A 62 4.59 8.82 -6.53
C LEU A 62 4.53 10.21 -7.19
N PRO A 63 3.33 10.73 -7.51
CA PRO A 63 3.17 12.12 -7.89
C PRO A 63 3.79 13.07 -6.86
N GLU A 64 4.50 14.10 -7.31
CA GLU A 64 5.11 15.13 -6.44
C GLU A 64 4.08 15.80 -5.52
N ASN A 65 2.83 15.89 -5.98
CA ASN A 65 1.73 16.48 -5.22
C ASN A 65 0.98 15.41 -4.42
N ASP A 66 1.10 15.47 -3.09
CA ASP A 66 0.36 14.61 -2.15
C ASP A 66 -1.16 14.59 -2.41
N SER A 67 -1.75 15.71 -2.85
CA SER A 67 -3.20 15.79 -3.11
C SER A 67 -3.62 14.86 -4.25
N GLU A 68 -2.73 14.59 -5.19
CA GLU A 68 -2.98 13.63 -6.27
C GLU A 68 -2.89 12.20 -5.77
N SER A 69 -1.83 11.86 -5.04
CA SER A 69 -1.64 10.54 -4.43
C SER A 69 -2.75 10.21 -3.45
N ILE A 70 -3.24 11.19 -2.68
CA ILE A 70 -4.42 11.05 -1.80
C ILE A 70 -5.68 10.74 -2.62
N ARG A 71 -5.93 11.46 -3.73
CA ARG A 71 -7.08 11.18 -4.60
C ARG A 71 -7.02 9.79 -5.21
N MET A 72 -5.84 9.35 -5.63
CA MET A 72 -5.62 7.98 -6.14
C MET A 72 -5.93 6.95 -5.05
N PHE A 73 -5.41 7.15 -3.84
CA PHE A 73 -5.63 6.24 -2.72
C PHE A 73 -7.12 6.17 -2.36
N GLU A 74 -7.81 7.30 -2.27
CA GLU A 74 -9.26 7.34 -2.02
C GLU A 74 -10.07 6.68 -3.14
N SER A 75 -9.65 6.80 -4.40
CA SER A 75 -10.28 6.06 -5.50
C SER A 75 -10.20 4.54 -5.28
N LEU A 76 -9.05 4.03 -4.81
CA LEU A 76 -8.89 2.61 -4.49
C LEU A 76 -9.72 2.20 -3.28
N ARG A 77 -9.80 3.04 -2.24
CA ARG A 77 -10.68 2.82 -1.08
C ARG A 77 -12.14 2.71 -1.50
N LEU A 78 -12.62 3.62 -2.36
CA LEU A 78 -13.98 3.60 -2.89
C LEU A 78 -14.26 2.40 -3.80
N LYS A 79 -13.23 1.85 -4.44
CA LYS A 79 -13.31 0.59 -5.21
C LYS A 79 -13.30 -0.67 -4.32
N GLY A 80 -13.24 -0.51 -3.00
CA GLY A 80 -13.31 -1.61 -2.04
C GLY A 80 -11.96 -2.21 -1.66
N ALA A 81 -10.86 -1.45 -1.74
CA ALA A 81 -9.59 -1.91 -1.19
C ALA A 81 -9.69 -2.17 0.33
N ASP A 82 -9.31 -3.36 0.76
CA ASP A 82 -9.42 -3.83 2.16
C ASP A 82 -8.09 -3.74 2.92
N TRP A 83 -6.97 -3.92 2.22
CA TRP A 83 -5.64 -3.97 2.83
C TRP A 83 -4.64 -3.10 2.08
N LEU A 84 -3.77 -2.44 2.83
CA LEU A 84 -2.59 -1.75 2.32
C LEU A 84 -1.33 -2.41 2.87
N GLY A 85 -0.45 -2.81 1.96
CA GLY A 85 0.88 -3.34 2.24
C GLY A 85 1.96 -2.40 1.71
N ILE A 86 2.97 -2.10 2.52
CA ILE A 86 4.10 -1.22 2.17
C ILE A 86 5.40 -1.95 2.51
N ALA A 87 6.28 -2.14 1.53
CA ALA A 87 7.64 -2.62 1.75
C ALA A 87 8.44 -1.60 2.57
N ASN A 88 9.35 -2.07 3.41
CA ASN A 88 10.03 -1.19 4.36
C ASN A 88 11.02 -0.25 3.66
N GLU A 89 11.61 -0.66 2.55
CA GLU A 89 12.42 0.22 1.70
C GLU A 89 11.62 1.46 1.25
N GLN A 90 10.42 1.25 0.69
CA GLN A 90 9.57 2.35 0.25
C GLN A 90 9.10 3.25 1.39
N LYS A 91 8.92 2.70 2.60
CA LYS A 91 8.34 3.42 3.74
C LYS A 91 9.17 4.60 4.23
N LYS A 92 10.51 4.49 4.17
CA LYS A 92 11.41 5.53 4.69
C LYS A 92 11.30 6.81 3.89
N ASP A 93 11.36 6.67 2.57
CA ASP A 93 11.35 7.80 1.65
C ASP A 93 9.94 8.36 1.53
N PHE A 94 8.93 7.47 1.44
CA PHE A 94 7.51 7.82 1.40
C PHE A 94 7.07 8.79 2.52
N ARG A 95 7.48 8.55 3.78
CA ARG A 95 7.04 9.39 4.90
C ARG A 95 7.70 10.76 4.93
N SER A 96 8.93 10.86 4.41
CA SER A 96 9.67 12.12 4.38
C SER A 96 9.22 12.99 3.20
N GLU A 97 8.98 12.37 2.06
CA GLU A 97 8.64 13.06 0.80
C GLU A 97 7.15 13.37 0.71
N HIS A 98 6.29 12.50 1.26
CA HIS A 98 4.82 12.61 1.16
C HIS A 98 4.11 12.61 2.52
N PRO A 99 4.40 13.61 3.38
CA PRO A 99 3.89 13.64 4.75
C PRO A 99 2.35 13.72 4.83
N ASN A 100 1.69 14.41 3.91
CA ASN A 100 0.23 14.52 3.94
C ASN A 100 -0.43 13.21 3.50
N LEU A 101 0.16 12.51 2.52
CA LEU A 101 -0.33 11.17 2.16
C LEU A 101 -0.12 10.19 3.32
N ALA A 102 1.03 10.24 3.99
CA ALA A 102 1.30 9.40 5.15
C ALA A 102 0.31 9.66 6.30
N GLU A 103 0.02 10.93 6.59
CA GLU A 103 -1.00 11.30 7.59
C GLU A 103 -2.39 10.81 7.16
N HIS A 104 -2.73 10.97 5.88
CA HIS A 104 -4.00 10.52 5.35
C HIS A 104 -4.17 9.00 5.49
N ILE A 105 -3.16 8.22 5.12
CA ILE A 105 -3.14 6.75 5.31
C ILE A 105 -3.29 6.40 6.80
N GLN A 106 -2.61 7.12 7.69
CA GLN A 106 -2.73 6.87 9.13
C GLN A 106 -4.14 7.13 9.68
N ARG A 107 -4.85 8.13 9.14
CA ARG A 107 -6.25 8.42 9.52
C ARG A 107 -7.22 7.39 8.97
N THR A 108 -6.98 6.92 7.74
CA THR A 108 -7.91 6.10 6.96
C THR A 108 -7.63 4.61 7.03
N CYS A 109 -6.52 4.21 7.65
CA CYS A 109 -6.17 2.82 7.88
C CYS A 109 -6.05 2.52 9.38
N GLN A 110 -6.19 1.24 9.70
CA GLN A 110 -5.93 0.67 11.01
C GLN A 110 -4.68 -0.22 10.92
N PHE A 111 -3.68 0.09 11.74
CA PHE A 111 -2.47 -0.72 11.83
C PHE A 111 -2.82 -2.18 12.17
N HIS A 112 -2.20 -3.12 11.45
CA HIS A 112 -2.35 -4.54 11.73
C HIS A 112 -1.02 -5.17 12.14
N SER A 113 0.01 -5.09 11.30
CA SER A 113 1.31 -5.69 11.60
C SER A 113 2.47 -4.95 10.93
N ARG A 114 3.67 -5.13 11.49
CA ARG A 114 4.93 -4.66 10.90
C ARG A 114 6.03 -5.67 11.14
N SER A 115 6.96 -5.75 10.22
CA SER A 115 8.22 -6.48 10.35
C SER A 115 9.38 -5.56 10.02
N LYS A 116 10.59 -6.12 9.91
CA LYS A 116 11.75 -5.41 9.36
C LYS A 116 11.67 -5.16 7.85
N ASP A 117 10.80 -5.92 7.16
CA ASP A 117 10.71 -5.98 5.70
C ASP A 117 9.41 -5.32 5.19
N TYR A 118 8.37 -5.18 6.02
CA TYR A 118 7.07 -4.63 5.58
C TYR A 118 6.23 -4.00 6.68
N TYR A 119 5.18 -3.31 6.25
CA TYR A 119 4.10 -2.74 7.05
C TYR A 119 2.75 -3.07 6.42
N ILE A 120 1.80 -3.58 7.21
CA ILE A 120 0.45 -3.90 6.76
C ILE A 120 -0.58 -3.18 7.63
N CYS A 121 -1.57 -2.58 6.99
CA CYS A 121 -2.72 -2.02 7.65
C CYS A 121 -4.02 -2.36 6.91
N ARG A 122 -5.10 -2.50 7.67
CA ARG A 122 -6.46 -2.63 7.12
C ARG A 122 -6.94 -1.24 6.70
N ILE A 123 -7.48 -1.15 5.50
CA ILE A 123 -8.12 0.07 5.00
C ILE A 123 -9.51 0.14 5.61
N LEU A 124 -9.85 1.27 6.23
CA LEU A 124 -11.18 1.50 6.77
C LEU A 124 -12.11 1.93 5.64
N THR A 125 -13.37 1.54 5.70
CA THR A 125 -14.43 2.08 4.86
C THR A 125 -14.72 3.55 5.22
N PRO A 126 -15.31 4.35 4.30
CA PRO A 126 -15.72 5.72 4.62
C PRO A 126 -16.65 5.81 5.83
N GLU A 127 -17.49 4.78 6.06
CA GLU A 127 -18.38 4.72 7.21
C GLU A 127 -17.63 4.48 8.53
N GLU A 128 -16.64 3.60 8.53
CA GLU A 128 -15.78 3.34 9.69
C GLU A 128 -14.96 4.58 10.07
N VAL A 129 -14.44 5.33 9.09
CA VAL A 129 -13.73 6.58 9.35
C VAL A 129 -14.65 7.61 9.99
N LYS A 130 -15.89 7.78 9.48
CA LYS A 130 -16.87 8.71 10.09
C LYS A 130 -17.18 8.38 11.54
N LYS A 131 -17.26 7.09 11.89
CA LYS A 131 -17.47 6.63 13.28
C LYS A 131 -16.27 6.92 14.18
N ARG A 132 -15.05 6.92 13.63
CA ARG A 132 -13.81 7.16 14.37
C ARG A 132 -13.53 8.64 14.63
N SER A 133 -14.10 9.53 13.82
CA SER A 133 -13.99 10.99 13.98
C SER A 133 -15.04 11.61 14.89
N LYS A 134 -15.91 10.79 15.51
CA LYS A 134 -16.97 11.20 16.43
C LYS A 134 -16.62 10.77 17.85
#